data_AF-A0A2Y8ZVT0-F1
#
_entry.id   AF-A0A2Y8ZVT0-F1
#
_cell.length_a   1.000
_cell.length_b   1.000
_cell.length_c   1.000
_cell.angle_alpha   90.00
_cell.angle_beta   90.00
_cell.angle_gamma   90.00
#
_symmetry.space_group_name_H-M   'P 1'
#
loop_
_entity.id
_entity.type
_entity.pdbx_description
1 polymer ?
#
loop_
_entity_poly.entity_id
_entity_poly.type
_entity_poly.pdbx_seq_one_letter_code
_entity_poly.pdbx_strand_id
1 'polypeptide(L)'
;MRNLGCALAAGGALLVLAGCAGSGDRADVPASTVLRDAVDVASLEANRTPHLGDNSRVVALVGATRPDAVGESTLELRTDERPYELVVHFSSVADGVTADVADGLMADRAALLLATIDNVDEVRWTLPELSGQESDGMLSRAEADALFGSPVAELGATADGLTDLVERLEST
;
A
#
# COMPACT_ATOMS: atom_id res chain seq x y z
N MET A 1 -36.72 -14.17 -28.50
CA MET A 1 -36.02 -15.03 -27.53
C MET A 1 -34.55 -14.68 -27.57
N ARG A 2 -34.07 -13.88 -26.62
CA ARG A 2 -32.66 -13.52 -26.48
C ARG A 2 -32.19 -14.11 -25.16
N ASN A 3 -31.33 -15.11 -25.24
CA ASN A 3 -30.65 -15.70 -24.08
C ASN A 3 -29.68 -14.65 -23.53
N LEU A 4 -29.89 -14.24 -22.28
CA LEU A 4 -28.85 -13.69 -21.42
C LEU A 4 -28.57 -14.73 -20.34
N GLY A 5 -27.38 -15.31 -20.38
CA GLY A 5 -26.87 -16.20 -19.35
C GLY A 5 -25.36 -15.99 -19.27
N CYS A 6 -24.87 -16.03 -18.03
CA CYS A 6 -23.48 -15.89 -17.59
C CYS A 6 -22.97 -14.47 -17.39
N ALA A 7 -23.05 -14.01 -16.14
CA ALA A 7 -21.97 -13.25 -15.53
C ALA A 7 -21.42 -14.09 -14.38
N LEU A 8 -20.14 -14.44 -14.49
CA LEU A 8 -19.36 -15.20 -13.51
C LEU A 8 -19.23 -14.40 -12.22
N ALA A 9 -19.42 -15.07 -11.08
CA ALA A 9 -18.99 -14.55 -9.79
C ALA A 9 -17.46 -14.67 -9.72
N ALA A 10 -16.76 -13.53 -9.78
CA ALA A 10 -15.33 -13.45 -9.46
C ALA A 10 -15.18 -13.63 -7.94
N GLY A 11 -14.57 -14.75 -7.54
CA GLY A 11 -14.31 -15.06 -6.14
C GLY A 11 -13.01 -14.42 -5.68
N GLY A 12 -13.02 -13.13 -5.40
CA GLY A 12 -11.93 -12.47 -4.67
C GLY A 12 -11.95 -12.90 -3.20
N ALA A 13 -10.81 -13.33 -2.67
CA ALA A 13 -10.66 -13.64 -1.25
C ALA A 13 -10.52 -12.34 -0.45
N LEU A 14 -11.65 -11.73 -0.08
CA LEU A 14 -11.69 -10.58 0.82
C LEU A 14 -11.36 -11.06 2.25
N LEU A 15 -10.13 -10.83 2.71
CA LEU A 15 -9.72 -11.12 4.08
C LEU A 15 -10.10 -9.97 5.00
N VAL A 16 -11.19 -10.16 5.75
CA VAL A 16 -11.60 -9.24 6.82
C VAL A 16 -10.80 -9.57 8.08
N LEU A 17 -9.66 -8.92 8.27
CA LEU A 17 -8.94 -8.94 9.54
C LEU A 17 -9.50 -7.84 10.45
N ALA A 18 -10.45 -8.21 11.31
CA ALA A 18 -10.89 -7.35 12.40
C ALA A 18 -9.76 -7.26 13.45
N GLY A 19 -9.04 -6.14 13.45
CA GLY A 19 -8.08 -5.82 14.50
C GLY A 19 -8.79 -5.52 15.82
N CYS A 20 -8.60 -6.36 16.83
CA CYS A 20 -9.01 -6.05 18.20
C CYS A 20 -8.10 -4.95 18.75
N ALA A 21 -8.59 -3.71 18.80
CA ALA A 21 -7.92 -2.61 19.48
C ALA A 21 -7.91 -2.86 20.99
N GLY A 22 -6.79 -3.36 21.52
CA GLY A 22 -6.49 -3.33 22.94
C GLY A 22 -6.35 -1.88 23.41
N SER A 23 -7.09 -1.52 24.45
CA SER A 23 -7.01 -0.20 25.07
C SER A 23 -5.65 -0.03 25.75
N GLY A 24 -4.79 0.79 25.15
CA GLY A 24 -3.57 1.30 25.75
C GLY A 24 -3.31 2.70 25.19
N ASP A 25 -3.13 3.67 26.10
CA ASP A 25 -2.78 5.07 25.87
C ASP A 25 -2.45 5.48 24.43
N ARG A 26 -3.37 6.21 23.80
CA ARG A 26 -3.07 7.02 22.62
C ARG A 26 -2.14 8.14 23.06
N ALA A 27 -0.83 7.90 22.95
CA ALA A 27 0.09 9.00 22.74
C ALA A 27 -0.42 9.77 21.52
N ASP A 28 -0.61 11.06 21.71
CA ASP A 28 -0.92 12.04 20.67
C ASP A 28 0.28 12.04 19.70
N VAL A 29 0.24 11.17 18.70
CA VAL A 29 1.26 11.14 17.64
C VAL A 29 0.84 12.25 16.68
N PRO A 30 1.60 13.36 16.55
CA PRO A 30 1.35 14.28 15.46
C PRO A 30 1.45 13.46 14.18
N ALA A 31 0.47 13.59 13.28
CA ALA A 31 0.56 13.02 11.94
C ALA A 31 1.82 13.58 11.28
N SER A 32 2.95 12.88 11.45
CA SER A 32 4.20 13.28 10.86
C SER A 32 4.03 13.01 9.37
N THR A 33 3.98 14.08 8.59
CA THR A 33 4.03 14.01 7.13
C THR A 33 5.42 13.60 6.63
N VAL A 34 6.37 13.39 7.55
CA VAL A 34 7.75 12.98 7.23
C VAL A 34 7.78 11.45 7.16
N LEU A 35 7.97 10.92 5.95
CA LEU A 35 7.86 9.49 5.65
C LEU A 35 8.81 8.65 6.52
N ARG A 36 10.06 9.09 6.72
CA ARG A 36 11.08 8.36 7.49
C ARG A 36 10.72 8.15 8.96
N ASP A 37 9.92 9.05 9.52
CA ASP A 37 9.48 8.96 10.91
C ASP A 37 8.22 8.10 11.03
N ALA A 38 7.48 7.92 9.93
CA ALA A 38 6.30 7.09 9.87
C ALA A 38 6.64 5.62 9.62
N VAL A 39 7.47 5.31 8.62
CA VAL A 39 7.68 3.93 8.17
C VAL A 39 8.64 3.15 9.07
N ASP A 40 8.40 1.85 9.21
CA ASP A 40 9.27 0.92 9.94
C ASP A 40 10.18 0.17 8.97
N VAL A 41 11.34 0.75 8.65
CA VAL A 41 12.32 0.17 7.70
C VAL A 41 12.80 -1.21 8.14
N ALA A 42 12.98 -1.44 9.45
CA ALA A 42 13.42 -2.74 9.95
C ALA A 42 12.34 -3.82 9.73
N SER A 43 11.07 -3.47 9.95
CA SER A 43 9.94 -4.36 9.65
C SER A 43 9.78 -4.60 8.16
N LEU A 44 9.97 -3.57 7.31
CA LEU A 44 9.98 -3.70 5.86
C LEU A 44 11.05 -4.71 5.41
N GLU A 45 12.28 -4.56 5.90
CA GLU A 45 13.40 -5.45 5.57
C GLU A 45 13.14 -6.91 6.00
N ALA A 46 12.64 -7.10 7.23
CA ALA A 46 12.43 -8.42 7.82
C ALA A 46 11.28 -9.20 7.16
N ASN A 47 10.28 -8.50 6.64
CA ASN A 47 9.06 -9.11 6.08
C ASN A 47 9.05 -9.16 4.55
N ARG A 48 10.14 -8.75 3.87
CA ARG A 48 10.26 -8.89 2.41
C ARG A 48 9.85 -10.27 1.95
N THR A 49 9.23 -10.31 0.78
CA THR A 49 8.65 -11.54 0.26
C THR A 49 8.78 -11.62 -1.26
N PRO A 50 9.13 -12.79 -1.81
CA PRO A 50 9.09 -13.00 -3.25
C PRO A 50 7.66 -13.04 -3.81
N HIS A 51 6.65 -13.17 -2.94
CA HIS A 51 5.28 -13.49 -3.34
C HIS A 51 4.24 -12.64 -2.61
N LEU A 52 3.40 -11.96 -3.39
CA LEU A 52 2.20 -11.26 -2.94
C LEU A 52 1.21 -12.20 -2.23
N GLY A 53 1.17 -13.48 -2.60
CA GLY A 53 0.32 -14.48 -1.94
C GLY A 53 0.75 -14.88 -0.51
N ASP A 54 1.89 -14.37 0.00
CA ASP A 54 2.25 -14.54 1.41
C ASP A 54 1.52 -13.49 2.26
N ASN A 55 0.24 -13.76 2.52
CA ASN A 55 -0.65 -12.83 3.23
C ASN A 55 -0.07 -12.33 4.56
N SER A 56 0.64 -13.18 5.31
CA SER A 56 1.19 -12.79 6.61
C SER A 56 2.31 -11.77 6.45
N ARG A 57 3.20 -11.98 5.48
CA ARG A 57 4.26 -11.02 5.15
C ARG A 57 3.71 -9.74 4.54
N VAL A 58 2.75 -9.84 3.62
CA VAL A 58 2.15 -8.67 2.98
C VAL A 58 1.41 -7.78 3.99
N VAL A 59 0.66 -8.37 4.92
CA VAL A 59 0.03 -7.60 6.01
C VAL A 59 1.08 -6.91 6.88
N ALA A 60 2.19 -7.59 7.19
CA ALA A 60 3.28 -6.98 7.95
C ALA A 60 3.98 -5.83 7.19
N LEU A 61 4.21 -6.00 5.89
CA LEU A 61 4.78 -4.98 5.01
C LEU A 61 3.88 -3.75 4.90
N VAL A 62 2.57 -3.96 4.66
CA VAL A 62 1.60 -2.86 4.64
C VAL A 62 1.52 -2.19 6.02
N GLY A 63 1.49 -2.94 7.12
CA GLY A 63 1.54 -2.34 8.46
C GLY A 63 2.80 -1.49 8.69
N ALA A 64 3.95 -1.92 8.15
CA ALA A 64 5.21 -1.20 8.25
C ALA A 64 5.24 0.12 7.47
N THR A 65 4.39 0.29 6.45
CA THR A 65 4.25 1.57 5.73
C THR A 65 3.31 2.57 6.43
N ARG A 66 2.69 2.19 7.55
CA ARG A 66 1.73 3.00 8.32
C ARG A 66 0.63 3.62 7.44
N PRO A 67 -0.23 2.80 6.81
CA PRO A 67 -1.39 3.30 6.08
C PRO A 67 -2.39 3.98 7.03
N ASP A 68 -2.35 3.73 8.34
CA ASP A 68 -3.15 4.42 9.35
C ASP A 68 -2.89 5.94 9.41
N ALA A 69 -1.71 6.39 8.97
CA ALA A 69 -1.43 7.82 8.79
C ALA A 69 -2.21 8.44 7.61
N VAL A 70 -2.68 7.61 6.68
CA VAL A 70 -3.57 7.99 5.57
C VAL A 70 -5.03 7.85 6.00
N GLY A 71 -5.38 6.74 6.65
CA GLY A 71 -6.73 6.49 7.17
C GLY A 71 -6.99 5.01 7.48
N GLU A 72 -8.22 4.70 7.89
CA GLU A 72 -8.63 3.30 8.10
C GLU A 72 -8.73 2.58 6.74
N SER A 73 -8.17 1.37 6.65
CA SER A 73 -8.14 0.61 5.40
C SER A 73 -8.28 -0.89 5.55
N THR A 74 -8.59 -1.54 4.42
CA THR A 74 -8.58 -3.00 4.23
C THR A 74 -7.73 -3.38 3.02
N LEU A 75 -7.34 -4.65 2.91
CA LEU A 75 -6.45 -5.13 1.85
C LEU A 75 -7.14 -6.18 0.98
N GLU A 76 -6.94 -6.08 -0.33
CA GLU A 76 -7.29 -7.08 -1.33
C GLU A 76 -6.03 -7.48 -2.10
N LEU A 77 -5.81 -8.78 -2.27
CA LEU A 77 -4.72 -9.33 -3.08
C LEU A 77 -5.33 -10.00 -4.31
N ARG A 78 -4.96 -9.53 -5.49
CA ARG A 78 -5.40 -10.10 -6.77
C ARG A 78 -4.24 -10.85 -7.40
N THR A 79 -4.26 -12.17 -7.24
CA THR A 79 -3.18 -13.08 -7.68
C THR A 79 -3.65 -14.15 -8.66
N ASP A 80 -4.90 -14.11 -9.09
CA ASP A 80 -5.50 -15.13 -9.96
C ASP A 80 -4.95 -15.06 -11.39
N GLU A 81 -4.69 -13.85 -11.89
CA GLU A 81 -4.06 -13.58 -13.18
C GLU A 81 -3.17 -12.34 -13.07
N ARG A 82 -2.27 -12.18 -14.05
CA ARG A 82 -1.43 -10.98 -14.11
C ARG A 82 -2.18 -9.83 -14.81
N PRO A 83 -1.94 -8.56 -14.41
CA PRO A 83 -0.99 -8.12 -13.39
C PRO A 83 -1.38 -8.53 -11.97
N TYR A 84 -0.39 -8.85 -11.13
CA TYR A 84 -0.63 -9.12 -9.71
C TYR A 84 -0.76 -7.79 -8.95
N GLU A 85 -1.90 -7.59 -8.29
CA GLU A 85 -2.27 -6.32 -7.68
C GLU A 85 -2.42 -6.45 -6.16
N LEU A 86 -1.79 -5.53 -5.42
CA LEU A 86 -2.14 -5.22 -4.04
C LEU A 86 -3.07 -4.01 -4.03
N VAL A 87 -4.27 -4.14 -3.50
CA VAL A 87 -5.22 -3.03 -3.38
C VAL A 87 -5.45 -2.66 -1.92
N VAL A 88 -5.28 -1.38 -1.61
CA VAL A 88 -5.54 -0.80 -0.29
C VAL A 88 -6.82 0.03 -0.34
N HIS A 89 -7.88 -0.45 0.29
CA HIS A 89 -9.17 0.21 0.30
C HIS A 89 -9.33 1.06 1.55
N PHE A 90 -9.28 2.40 1.43
CA PHE A 90 -9.53 3.30 2.55
C PHE A 90 -11.03 3.54 2.73
N SER A 91 -11.52 3.31 3.96
CA SER A 91 -12.90 3.62 4.36
C SER A 91 -13.04 5.04 4.91
N SER A 92 -11.93 5.65 5.31
CA SER A 92 -11.84 7.02 5.82
C SER A 92 -10.46 7.60 5.50
N VAL A 93 -10.32 8.92 5.59
CA VAL A 93 -9.02 9.59 5.65
C VAL A 93 -8.79 10.11 7.06
N ALA A 94 -7.53 10.17 7.49
CA ALA A 94 -7.14 10.71 8.78
C ALA A 94 -7.52 12.18 8.92
N ASP A 95 -7.76 12.63 10.15
CA ASP A 95 -8.14 14.02 10.44
C ASP A 95 -7.10 15.01 9.90
N GLY A 96 -7.56 16.00 9.13
CA GLY A 96 -6.69 17.02 8.54
C GLY A 96 -5.97 16.60 7.25
N VAL A 97 -6.15 15.37 6.78
CA VAL A 97 -5.63 14.88 5.50
C VAL A 97 -6.65 15.12 4.39
N THR A 98 -6.25 15.79 3.31
CA THR A 98 -7.06 15.92 2.10
C THR A 98 -6.87 14.72 1.18
N ALA A 99 -7.78 14.51 0.21
CA ALA A 99 -7.62 13.46 -0.79
C ALA A 99 -6.27 13.56 -1.55
N ASP A 100 -5.86 14.76 -1.96
CA ASP A 100 -4.58 14.96 -2.67
C ASP A 100 -3.37 14.61 -1.78
N VAL A 101 -3.43 14.92 -0.48
CA VAL A 101 -2.36 14.55 0.46
C VAL A 101 -2.36 13.04 0.69
N ALA A 102 -3.53 12.42 0.85
CA ALA A 102 -3.66 10.97 0.98
C ALA A 102 -3.12 10.24 -0.25
N ASP A 103 -3.38 10.76 -1.45
CA ASP A 103 -2.91 10.20 -2.71
C ASP A 103 -1.38 10.22 -2.81
N GLY A 104 -0.76 11.38 -2.53
CA GLY A 104 0.71 11.49 -2.49
C GLY A 104 1.35 10.59 -1.43
N LEU A 105 0.79 10.55 -0.23
CA LEU A 105 1.25 9.65 0.84
C LEU A 105 1.16 8.18 0.44
N MET A 106 0.13 7.79 -0.32
CA MET A 106 0.00 6.43 -0.81
C MET A 106 0.93 6.11 -1.96
N ALA A 107 1.23 7.06 -2.85
CA ALA A 107 2.23 6.87 -3.90
C ALA A 107 3.62 6.53 -3.32
N ASP A 108 4.05 7.23 -2.26
CA ASP A 108 5.31 6.93 -1.56
C ASP A 108 5.32 5.52 -0.96
N ARG A 109 4.22 5.15 -0.30
CA ARG A 109 4.06 3.83 0.33
C ARG A 109 3.97 2.71 -0.70
N ALA A 110 3.35 2.98 -1.84
CA ALA A 110 3.28 2.06 -2.96
C ALA A 110 4.68 1.75 -3.51
N ALA A 111 5.57 2.74 -3.62
CA ALA A 111 6.95 2.52 -4.02
C ALA A 111 7.69 1.57 -3.05
N LEU A 112 7.51 1.74 -1.74
CA LEU A 112 8.09 0.84 -0.73
C LEU A 112 7.53 -0.59 -0.83
N LEU A 113 6.23 -0.75 -1.10
CA LEU A 113 5.59 -2.06 -1.28
C LEU A 113 6.08 -2.76 -2.55
N LEU A 114 6.21 -2.03 -3.67
CA LEU A 114 6.82 -2.54 -4.91
C LEU A 114 8.28 -2.94 -4.71
N ALA A 115 9.02 -2.26 -3.81
CA ALA A 115 10.40 -2.58 -3.48
C ALA A 115 10.54 -3.86 -2.64
N THR A 116 9.54 -4.19 -1.81
CA THR A 116 9.63 -5.24 -0.79
C THR A 116 8.84 -6.52 -1.11
N ILE A 117 7.95 -6.46 -2.10
CA ILE A 117 7.21 -7.59 -2.63
C ILE A 117 7.70 -7.83 -4.07
N ASP A 118 8.41 -8.93 -4.33
CA ASP A 118 9.13 -9.04 -5.62
C ASP A 118 8.20 -9.21 -6.83
N ASN A 119 7.12 -9.98 -6.69
CA ASN A 119 6.27 -10.35 -7.81
C ASN A 119 5.00 -9.48 -7.96
N VAL A 120 4.77 -8.48 -7.11
CA VAL A 120 3.66 -7.53 -7.31
C VAL A 120 3.98 -6.66 -8.52
N ASP A 121 2.99 -6.48 -9.38
CA ASP A 121 3.10 -5.67 -10.59
C ASP A 121 2.57 -4.25 -10.32
N GLU A 122 1.50 -4.14 -9.52
CA GLU A 122 0.80 -2.89 -9.25
C GLU A 122 0.37 -2.79 -7.78
N VAL A 123 0.50 -1.60 -7.20
CA VAL A 123 -0.14 -1.24 -5.94
C VAL A 123 -1.22 -0.20 -6.26
N ARG A 124 -2.47 -0.50 -5.92
CA ARG A 124 -3.64 0.36 -6.12
C ARG A 124 -4.19 0.80 -4.77
N TRP A 125 -4.83 1.96 -4.73
CA TRP A 125 -5.56 2.41 -3.55
C TRP A 125 -6.83 3.12 -3.94
N THR A 126 -7.84 3.01 -3.07
CA THR A 126 -9.12 3.71 -3.23
C THR A 126 -9.31 4.62 -2.02
N LEU A 127 -9.63 5.90 -2.25
CA LEU A 127 -9.93 6.88 -1.22
C LEU A 127 -11.45 7.14 -1.15
N PRO A 128 -12.02 7.34 0.05
CA PRO A 128 -13.44 7.58 0.21
C PRO A 128 -13.87 8.88 -0.48
N GLU A 129 -15.14 8.95 -0.87
CA GLU A 129 -15.73 10.15 -1.47
C GLU A 129 -15.70 11.34 -0.52
N LEU A 130 -14.71 12.23 -0.66
CA LEU A 130 -14.68 13.51 0.06
C LEU A 130 -15.46 14.61 -0.68
N SER A 131 -15.72 14.43 -1.98
CA SER A 131 -16.41 15.39 -2.86
C SER A 131 -17.48 14.77 -3.77
N GLY A 132 -17.88 13.51 -3.52
CA GLY A 132 -18.90 12.79 -4.30
C GLY A 132 -18.37 12.00 -5.50
N GLN A 133 -17.07 11.69 -5.52
CA GLN A 133 -16.46 10.76 -6.47
C GLN A 133 -15.32 10.01 -5.78
N GLU A 134 -15.33 8.67 -5.82
CA GLU A 134 -14.21 7.86 -5.32
C GLU A 134 -12.97 8.22 -6.14
N SER A 135 -11.85 8.36 -5.45
CA SER A 135 -10.56 8.60 -6.10
C SER A 135 -9.72 7.35 -6.00
N ASP A 136 -9.34 6.83 -7.17
CA ASP A 136 -8.46 5.68 -7.29
C ASP A 136 -7.06 6.16 -7.69
N GLY A 137 -6.05 5.66 -6.99
CA GLY A 137 -4.65 5.81 -7.37
C GLY A 137 -3.98 4.47 -7.63
N MET A 138 -2.87 4.52 -8.35
CA MET A 138 -2.09 3.34 -8.75
C MET A 138 -0.64 3.74 -8.98
N LEU A 139 0.27 2.85 -8.58
CA LEU A 139 1.65 2.86 -9.02
C LEU A 139 2.03 1.46 -9.52
N SER A 140 2.44 1.37 -10.78
CA SER A 140 3.01 0.14 -11.33
C SER A 140 4.51 0.05 -11.03
N ARG A 141 5.04 -1.18 -11.04
CA ARG A 141 6.49 -1.42 -10.95
C ARG A 141 7.26 -0.68 -12.03
N ALA A 142 6.75 -0.67 -13.26
CA ALA A 142 7.41 -0.01 -14.38
C ALA A 142 7.52 1.51 -14.17
N GLU A 143 6.49 2.13 -13.59
CA GLU A 143 6.51 3.56 -13.25
C GLU A 143 7.46 3.85 -12.09
N ALA A 144 7.46 3.01 -11.04
CA ALA A 144 8.40 3.14 -9.94
C ALA A 144 9.86 3.01 -10.40
N ASP A 145 10.17 1.99 -11.22
CA ASP A 145 11.51 1.79 -11.77
C ASP A 145 11.96 2.99 -12.61
N ALA A 146 11.04 3.59 -13.39
CA ALA A 146 11.31 4.79 -14.18
C ALA A 146 11.55 6.02 -13.29
N LEU A 147 10.80 6.17 -12.19
CA LEU A 147 10.95 7.27 -11.24
C LEU A 147 12.33 7.26 -10.56
N PHE A 148 12.83 6.09 -10.18
CA PHE A 148 14.11 5.95 -9.50
C PHE A 148 15.30 5.71 -10.43
N GLY A 149 15.06 5.52 -11.74
CA GLY A 149 16.09 5.27 -12.74
C GLY A 149 16.78 3.91 -12.61
N SER A 150 16.22 3.01 -11.81
CA SER A 150 16.71 1.65 -11.53
C SER A 150 15.57 0.79 -11.00
N PRO A 151 15.63 -0.55 -11.11
CA PRO A 151 14.61 -1.42 -10.55
C PRO A 151 14.42 -1.15 -9.04
N VAL A 152 13.22 -0.80 -8.61
CA VAL A 152 12.92 -0.44 -7.22
C VAL A 152 13.13 -1.63 -6.26
N ALA A 153 13.02 -2.85 -6.78
CA ALA A 153 13.35 -4.09 -6.06
C ALA A 153 14.83 -4.16 -5.65
N GLU A 154 15.75 -3.53 -6.40
CA GLU A 154 17.16 -3.46 -6.01
C GLU A 154 17.37 -2.56 -4.79
N LEU A 155 16.62 -1.45 -4.70
CA LEU A 155 16.61 -0.57 -3.52
C LEU A 155 15.99 -1.30 -2.33
N GLY A 156 14.90 -2.03 -2.53
CA GLY A 156 14.29 -2.86 -1.49
C GLY A 156 15.12 -4.09 -1.06
N ALA A 157 16.27 -4.34 -1.69
CA ALA A 157 17.07 -5.55 -1.44
C ALA A 157 17.80 -5.55 -0.08
N THR A 158 17.96 -4.39 0.55
CA THR A 158 18.72 -4.22 1.80
C THR A 158 18.10 -3.13 2.68
N ALA A 159 18.43 -3.13 3.97
CA ALA A 159 18.01 -2.04 4.86
C ALA A 159 18.54 -0.68 4.38
N ASP A 160 19.82 -0.61 3.99
CA ASP A 160 20.42 0.63 3.47
C ASP A 160 19.71 1.12 2.20
N GLY A 161 19.39 0.22 1.27
CA GLY A 161 18.65 0.59 0.05
C GLY A 161 17.20 1.04 0.32
N LEU A 162 16.54 0.46 1.34
CA LEU A 162 15.22 0.92 1.79
C LEU A 162 15.31 2.31 2.42
N THR A 163 16.35 2.57 3.23
CA THR A 163 16.63 3.92 3.76
C THR A 163 16.87 4.91 2.63
N ASP A 164 17.71 4.58 1.65
CA ASP A 164 17.97 5.42 0.48
C ASP A 164 16.67 5.72 -0.30
N LEU A 165 15.79 4.73 -0.44
CA LEU A 165 14.49 4.91 -1.10
C LEU A 165 13.59 5.89 -0.35
N VAL A 166 13.50 5.76 0.98
CA VAL A 166 12.75 6.70 1.82
C VAL A 166 13.27 8.14 1.68
N GLU A 167 14.59 8.33 1.72
CA GLU A 167 15.20 9.66 1.58
C GLU A 167 14.93 10.32 0.22
N ARG A 168 14.91 9.52 -0.87
CA ARG A 168 14.56 10.01 -2.21
C ARG A 168 13.10 10.41 -2.33
N LEU A 169 12.19 9.62 -1.75
CA LEU A 169 10.76 9.93 -1.74
C LEU A 169 10.48 11.26 -1.04
N GLU A 170 11.14 11.55 0.09
CA GLU A 170 11.01 12.83 0.81
C GLU A 170 11.58 14.04 0.05
N SER A 171 12.38 13.81 -0.99
CA SER A 171 13.05 14.86 -1.77
C SER A 171 12.34 15.18 -3.09
N THR A 172 11.23 14.51 -3.38
CA THR A 172 10.43 14.71 -4.62
C THR A 172 9.39 15.82 -4.42
#